data_AF-A0A8B6H1E9-F1
#
_entry.id   AF-A0A8B6H1E9-F1
#
_cell.length_a   1.000
_cell.length_b   1.000
_cell.length_c   1.000
_cell.angle_alpha   90.00
_cell.angle_beta   90.00
_cell.angle_gamma   90.00
#
_symmetry.space_group_name_H-M   'P 1'
#
loop_
_entity.id
_entity.type
_entity.pdbx_description
1 polymer ?
#
loop_
_entity_poly.entity_id
_entity_poly.type
_entity_poly.pdbx_seq_one_letter_code
_entity_poly.pdbx_strand_id
1 'polypeptide(L)'
;MLNVLAATQDIAVDGWALTMLSRRNVGWASTCNSVGQTAGYFLGNVLFLALESADFCNKYLRSEPKETGLVTLASFLYFWGIVFFTTTTLVWIFKHESDDPDADSEQSIIDTYKQLIRVIQLPAVISYAVIILTAKVGFSAADSLTGLKLIESGMQKQTLALFAIPMIPIQIVLPLIISKFTAGPKPMNVFLRAMPFRLMLGLLYAFIVWLSSQVQETKGNFPTYFYALILCSYAIHQVALYSMFVSQMAFHAKISDPAIGGTYMTLLNTLANLGGNWPATVALWLVEGLTWKSCHGGPGQCASTAETEACTSAGGNCQTEIDGYYIESFLCVVIGIFWFLWRQKRVRQLDRLPLDAWKCS
;
A
#
# COMPACT_ATOMS: atom_id res chain seq x y z
N MET A 1 -5.47 19.60 -5.31
CA MET A 1 -6.70 20.03 -4.60
C MET A 1 -7.47 18.83 -4.05
N LEU A 2 -7.88 17.84 -4.88
CA LEU A 2 -8.62 16.66 -4.42
C LEU A 2 -7.92 15.88 -3.27
N ASN A 3 -6.62 15.60 -3.41
CA ASN A 3 -5.86 14.88 -2.38
C ASN A 3 -5.78 15.62 -1.05
N VAL A 4 -5.81 16.96 -1.07
CA VAL A 4 -5.80 17.77 0.15
C VAL A 4 -7.14 17.66 0.88
N LEU A 5 -8.25 17.73 0.13
CA LEU A 5 -9.60 17.57 0.68
C LEU A 5 -9.82 16.14 1.22
N ALA A 6 -9.35 15.13 0.49
CA ALA A 6 -9.38 13.74 0.96
C ALA A 6 -8.56 13.55 2.24
N ALA A 7 -7.36 14.15 2.32
CA ALA A 7 -6.55 14.13 3.54
C ALA A 7 -7.27 14.79 4.72
N THR A 8 -7.96 15.93 4.52
CA THR A 8 -8.73 16.55 5.62
C THR A 8 -9.88 15.66 6.12
N GLN A 9 -10.54 14.92 5.23
CA GLN A 9 -11.57 13.96 5.63
C GLN A 9 -10.97 12.78 6.41
N ASP A 10 -9.84 12.23 5.96
CA ASP A 10 -9.17 11.11 6.63
C ASP A 10 -8.77 11.50 8.07
N ILE A 11 -8.22 12.71 8.25
CA ILE A 11 -7.87 13.26 9.57
C ILE A 11 -9.11 13.37 10.48
N ALA A 12 -10.22 13.91 9.96
CA ALA A 12 -11.44 14.09 10.74
C ALA A 12 -12.06 12.74 11.16
N VAL A 13 -12.10 11.78 10.24
CA VAL A 13 -12.62 10.43 10.50
C VAL A 13 -11.74 9.66 11.47
N ASP A 14 -10.41 9.72 11.33
CA ASP A 14 -9.48 9.09 12.28
C ASP A 14 -9.62 9.71 13.68
N GLY A 15 -9.74 11.04 13.77
CA GLY A 15 -9.97 11.75 15.03
C GLY A 15 -11.29 11.33 15.71
N TRP A 16 -12.39 11.29 14.97
CA TRP A 16 -13.67 10.81 15.51
C TRP A 16 -13.63 9.33 15.87
N ALA A 17 -12.91 8.48 15.13
CA ALA A 17 -12.85 7.05 15.43
C ALA A 17 -12.21 6.74 16.79
N LEU A 18 -11.28 7.60 17.25
CA LEU A 18 -10.66 7.49 18.57
C LEU A 18 -11.63 7.82 19.72
N THR A 19 -12.62 8.70 19.48
CA THR A 19 -13.58 9.16 20.51
C THR A 19 -14.95 8.48 20.42
N MET A 20 -15.37 8.04 19.23
CA MET A 20 -16.64 7.36 19.00
C MET A 20 -16.66 5.91 19.50
N LEU A 21 -15.51 5.24 19.54
CA LEU A 21 -15.41 3.86 20.04
C LEU A 21 -15.05 3.87 21.52
N SER A 22 -15.65 2.95 22.29
CA SER A 22 -15.27 2.75 23.69
C SER A 22 -13.78 2.43 23.80
N ARG A 23 -13.10 2.87 24.88
CA ARG A 23 -11.64 2.68 25.07
C ARG A 23 -11.17 1.23 24.87
N ARG A 24 -12.01 0.25 25.21
CA ARG A 24 -11.75 -1.19 25.01
C ARG A 24 -11.72 -1.60 23.53
N ASN A 25 -12.43 -0.87 22.68
CA ASN A 25 -12.66 -1.17 21.27
C ASN A 25 -11.95 -0.19 20.32
N VAL A 26 -11.16 0.76 20.80
CA VAL A 26 -10.41 1.71 19.95
C VAL A 26 -9.51 1.00 18.93
N GLY A 27 -9.02 -0.20 19.26
CA GLY A 27 -8.28 -1.03 18.30
C GLY A 27 -9.07 -1.46 17.05
N TRP A 28 -10.41 -1.38 17.07
CA TRP A 28 -11.26 -1.63 15.89
C TRP A 28 -11.38 -0.43 14.95
N ALA A 29 -11.02 0.78 15.39
CA ALA A 29 -11.00 1.98 14.54
C ALA A 29 -10.16 1.74 13.27
N SER A 30 -8.96 1.19 13.47
CA SER A 30 -8.04 0.83 12.38
C SER A 30 -8.63 -0.20 11.41
N THR A 31 -9.46 -1.12 11.93
CA THR A 31 -10.11 -2.15 11.12
C THR A 31 -11.20 -1.53 10.25
N CYS A 32 -12.03 -0.66 10.83
CA CYS A 32 -13.05 0.08 10.09
C CYS A 32 -12.42 0.94 8.98
N ASN A 33 -11.34 1.68 9.28
CA ASN A 33 -10.65 2.49 8.27
C ASN A 33 -10.07 1.60 7.15
N SER A 34 -9.37 0.51 7.52
CA SER A 34 -8.78 -0.42 6.54
C SER A 34 -9.83 -1.05 5.60
N VAL A 35 -10.96 -1.51 6.15
CA VAL A 35 -12.05 -2.11 5.37
C VAL A 35 -12.73 -1.07 4.50
N GLY A 36 -12.99 0.13 5.04
CA GLY A 36 -13.60 1.25 4.30
C GLY A 36 -12.74 1.68 3.11
N GLN A 37 -11.44 1.91 3.31
CA GLN A 37 -10.51 2.28 2.22
C GLN A 37 -10.41 1.19 1.16
N THR A 38 -10.34 -0.09 1.57
CA THR A 38 -10.29 -1.22 0.63
C THR A 38 -11.56 -1.32 -0.20
N ALA A 39 -12.73 -1.21 0.43
CA ALA A 39 -14.02 -1.22 -0.25
C ALA A 39 -14.16 0.00 -1.20
N GLY A 40 -13.74 1.18 -0.75
CA GLY A 40 -13.74 2.39 -1.57
C GLY A 40 -12.84 2.27 -2.80
N TYR A 41 -11.61 1.77 -2.65
CA TYR A 41 -10.71 1.51 -3.78
C TYR A 41 -11.31 0.51 -4.77
N PHE A 42 -11.92 -0.57 -4.27
CA PHE A 42 -12.59 -1.55 -5.12
C PHE A 42 -13.71 -0.93 -5.95
N LEU A 43 -14.63 -0.21 -5.30
CA LEU A 43 -15.76 0.43 -5.96
C LEU A 43 -15.29 1.52 -6.94
N GLY A 44 -14.28 2.29 -6.55
CA GLY A 44 -13.74 3.43 -7.30
C GLY A 44 -12.90 3.06 -8.51
N ASN A 45 -12.16 1.94 -8.45
CA ASN A 45 -11.22 1.55 -9.50
C ASN A 45 -11.69 0.29 -10.24
N VAL A 46 -11.81 -0.83 -9.54
CA VAL A 46 -12.03 -2.14 -10.18
C VAL A 46 -13.46 -2.26 -10.72
N LEU A 47 -14.46 -1.96 -9.90
CA LEU A 47 -15.86 -2.01 -10.33
C LEU A 47 -16.12 -0.98 -11.44
N PHE A 48 -15.58 0.22 -11.29
CA PHE A 48 -15.67 1.26 -12.32
C PHE A 48 -15.07 0.80 -13.65
N LEU A 49 -13.82 0.34 -13.67
CA LEU A 49 -13.15 -0.13 -14.91
C LEU A 49 -13.91 -1.29 -15.57
N ALA A 50 -14.45 -2.22 -14.78
CA ALA A 50 -15.26 -3.32 -15.30
C ALA A 50 -16.56 -2.83 -15.95
N LEU A 51 -17.24 -1.85 -15.33
CA LEU A 51 -18.47 -1.28 -15.86
C LEU A 51 -18.25 -0.28 -17.02
N GLU A 52 -17.07 0.33 -17.10
CA GLU A 52 -16.67 1.21 -18.20
C GLU A 52 -16.24 0.43 -19.45
N SER A 53 -15.62 -0.75 -19.28
CA SER A 53 -15.16 -1.57 -20.40
C SER A 53 -16.35 -2.17 -21.18
N ALA A 54 -16.48 -1.77 -22.45
CA ALA A 54 -17.46 -2.34 -23.37
C ALA A 54 -17.24 -3.85 -23.56
N ASP A 55 -16.00 -4.30 -23.72
CA ASP A 55 -15.64 -5.71 -23.88
C ASP A 55 -16.08 -6.55 -22.67
N PHE A 56 -15.80 -6.07 -21.45
CA PHE A 56 -16.21 -6.74 -20.23
C PHE A 56 -17.73 -6.81 -20.13
N CYS A 57 -18.41 -5.70 -20.38
CA CYS A 57 -19.87 -5.62 -20.31
C CYS A 57 -20.54 -6.52 -21.35
N ASN A 58 -20.05 -6.54 -22.59
CA ASN A 58 -20.59 -7.36 -23.67
C ASN A 58 -20.34 -8.86 -23.43
N LYS A 59 -19.25 -9.22 -22.75
CA LYS A 59 -18.90 -10.62 -22.48
C LYS A 59 -19.60 -11.20 -21.26
N TYR A 60 -19.81 -10.41 -20.21
CA TYR A 60 -20.28 -10.92 -18.91
C TYR A 60 -21.62 -10.35 -18.42
N LEU A 61 -22.06 -9.19 -18.90
CA LEU A 61 -23.21 -8.46 -18.34
C LEU A 61 -24.36 -8.24 -19.32
N ARG A 62 -24.09 -8.13 -20.63
CA ARG A 62 -25.08 -7.83 -21.66
C ARG A 62 -25.42 -9.04 -22.51
N SER A 63 -26.68 -9.09 -22.94
CA SER A 63 -27.16 -10.03 -23.95
C SER A 63 -26.94 -9.53 -25.39
N GLU A 64 -26.90 -8.22 -25.59
CA GLU A 64 -26.65 -7.58 -26.90
C GLU A 64 -25.38 -6.70 -26.86
N PRO A 65 -24.41 -6.88 -27.78
CA PRO A 65 -23.18 -6.11 -27.80
C PRO A 65 -23.42 -4.63 -28.11
N LYS A 66 -22.74 -3.74 -27.39
CA LYS A 66 -22.64 -2.30 -27.74
C LYS A 66 -21.21 -1.79 -27.54
N GLU A 67 -20.85 -0.74 -28.28
CA GLU A 67 -19.51 -0.13 -28.29
C GLU A 67 -19.14 0.63 -26.99
N THR A 68 -20.10 0.90 -26.11
CA THR A 68 -19.88 1.68 -24.88
C THR A 68 -20.01 0.82 -23.63
N GLY A 69 -19.29 1.16 -22.56
CA GLY A 69 -19.50 0.59 -21.23
C GLY A 69 -20.92 0.78 -20.70
N LEU A 70 -21.25 0.09 -19.62
CA LEU A 70 -22.52 0.25 -18.90
C LEU A 70 -22.56 1.57 -18.12
N VAL A 71 -21.40 2.05 -17.68
CA VAL A 71 -21.23 3.30 -16.94
C VAL A 71 -20.11 4.12 -17.60
N THR A 72 -20.33 5.42 -17.79
CA THR A 72 -19.28 6.34 -18.24
C THR A 72 -18.64 7.03 -17.03
N LEU A 73 -17.40 7.49 -17.17
CA LEU A 73 -16.72 8.28 -16.13
C LEU A 73 -17.58 9.46 -15.64
N ALA A 74 -18.22 10.19 -16.55
CA ALA A 74 -19.09 11.31 -16.20
C ALA A 74 -20.28 10.87 -15.35
N SER A 75 -20.97 9.79 -15.72
CA SER A 75 -22.10 9.26 -14.95
C SER A 75 -21.68 8.73 -13.58
N PHE A 76 -20.50 8.12 -13.49
CA PHE A 76 -19.93 7.60 -12.24
C PHE A 76 -19.59 8.74 -11.27
N LEU A 77 -18.90 9.77 -11.74
CA LEU A 77 -18.57 10.94 -10.93
C LEU A 77 -19.82 11.70 -10.49
N TYR A 78 -20.84 11.80 -11.36
CA TYR A 78 -22.11 12.42 -11.00
C TYR A 78 -22.83 11.66 -9.88
N PHE A 79 -22.91 10.33 -9.99
CA PHE A 79 -23.48 9.48 -8.94
C PHE A 79 -22.76 9.64 -7.59
N TRP A 80 -21.44 9.51 -7.58
CA TRP A 80 -20.67 9.67 -6.34
C TRP A 80 -20.70 11.09 -5.80
N GLY A 81 -20.82 12.10 -6.67
CA GLY A 81 -21.08 13.49 -6.26
C GLY A 81 -22.36 13.63 -5.45
N ILE A 82 -23.46 13.01 -5.88
CA ILE A 82 -24.73 13.00 -5.14
C ILE A 82 -24.58 12.25 -3.81
N VAL A 83 -23.90 11.10 -3.80
CA VAL A 83 -23.66 10.32 -2.59
C VAL A 83 -22.84 11.13 -1.57
N PHE A 84 -21.76 11.80 -2.01
CA PHE A 84 -20.96 12.66 -1.15
C PHE A 84 -21.76 13.85 -0.61
N PHE A 85 -22.59 14.50 -1.43
CA PHE A 85 -23.42 15.61 -0.98
C PHE A 85 -24.44 15.15 0.07
N THR A 86 -25.10 14.02 -0.19
CA THR A 86 -26.09 13.44 0.72
C THR A 86 -25.46 13.03 2.05
N THR A 87 -24.37 12.25 2.01
CA THR A 87 -23.67 11.78 3.22
C THR A 87 -23.10 12.93 4.04
N THR A 88 -22.50 13.94 3.40
CA THR A 88 -21.96 15.13 4.09
C THR A 88 -23.08 15.93 4.75
N THR A 89 -24.22 16.09 4.08
CA THR A 89 -25.40 16.77 4.65
C THR A 89 -25.97 16.00 5.84
N LEU A 90 -26.04 14.67 5.75
CA LEU A 90 -26.48 13.83 6.86
C LEU A 90 -25.53 13.94 8.07
N VAL A 91 -24.22 13.89 7.84
CA VAL A 91 -23.23 14.09 8.92
C VAL A 91 -23.41 15.47 9.54
N TRP A 92 -23.55 16.52 8.73
CA TRP A 92 -23.74 17.88 9.21
C TRP A 92 -25.01 18.06 10.08
N ILE A 93 -26.12 17.40 9.73
CA ILE A 93 -27.38 17.49 10.48
C ILE A 93 -27.38 16.60 11.73
N PHE A 94 -26.84 15.38 11.64
CA PHE A 94 -27.01 14.37 12.70
C PHE A 94 -25.82 14.27 13.65
N LYS A 95 -24.59 14.55 13.20
CA LYS A 95 -23.41 14.46 14.06
C LYS A 95 -23.32 15.72 14.90
N HIS A 96 -23.70 15.58 16.16
CA HIS A 96 -23.52 16.62 17.17
C HIS A 96 -22.17 16.40 17.87
N GLU A 97 -21.44 17.49 18.07
CA GLU A 97 -20.25 17.50 18.91
C GLU A 97 -20.70 17.53 20.37
N SER A 98 -20.14 16.62 21.18
CA SER A 98 -20.36 16.63 22.63
C SER A 98 -19.36 17.59 23.25
N ASP A 99 -19.83 18.49 24.10
CA ASP A 99 -18.96 19.28 24.98
C ASP A 99 -18.19 18.28 25.87
N ASP A 100 -16.89 18.14 25.62
CA ASP A 100 -16.02 17.34 26.46
C ASP A 100 -15.65 18.19 27.68
N PRO A 101 -16.10 17.85 28.90
CA PRO A 101 -15.78 18.63 30.10
C PRO A 101 -14.28 18.63 30.43
N ASP A 102 -13.50 17.71 29.83
CA ASP A 102 -12.03 17.66 29.94
C ASP A 102 -11.31 18.34 28.75
N ALA A 103 -12.04 18.85 27.74
CA ALA A 103 -11.43 19.68 26.71
C ALA A 103 -11.09 21.04 27.31
N ASP A 104 -9.80 21.28 27.55
CA ASP A 104 -9.27 22.58 27.91
C ASP A 104 -9.80 23.63 26.94
N SER A 105 -10.80 24.41 27.38
CA SER A 105 -11.46 25.47 26.62
C SER A 105 -10.51 26.62 26.23
N GLU A 106 -9.24 26.54 26.65
CA GLU A 106 -8.15 27.48 26.38
C GLU A 106 -7.05 26.93 25.45
N GLN A 107 -7.13 25.71 24.92
CA GLN A 107 -6.08 25.20 24.03
C GLN A 107 -6.05 25.98 22.70
N SER A 108 -5.11 26.92 22.59
CA SER A 108 -4.84 27.64 21.36
C SER A 108 -4.29 26.70 20.29
N ILE A 109 -4.56 27.01 19.01
CA ILE A 109 -3.93 26.35 17.86
C ILE A 109 -2.40 26.31 18.02
N ILE A 110 -1.81 27.39 18.54
CA ILE A 110 -0.38 27.49 18.80
C ILE A 110 0.07 26.43 19.80
N ASP A 111 -0.73 26.16 20.83
CA ASP A 111 -0.41 25.18 21.86
C ASP A 111 -0.52 23.74 21.32
N THR A 112 -1.47 23.47 20.42
CA THR A 112 -1.50 22.20 19.66
C THR A 112 -0.22 22.00 18.84
N TYR A 113 0.27 23.03 18.14
CA TYR A 113 1.54 22.94 17.41
C TYR A 113 2.73 22.72 18.35
N LYS A 114 2.79 23.42 19.49
CA LYS A 114 3.84 23.19 20.50
C LYS A 114 3.79 21.77 21.05
N GLN A 115 2.60 21.24 21.33
CA GLN A 115 2.40 19.87 21.78
C GLN A 115 2.87 18.87 20.72
N LEU A 116 2.54 19.08 19.44
CA LEU A 116 3.01 18.23 18.34
C LEU A 116 4.54 18.21 18.23
N ILE A 117 5.19 19.37 18.36
CA ILE A 117 6.66 19.46 18.38
C ILE A 117 7.24 18.65 19.54
N ARG A 118 6.63 18.74 20.74
CA ARG A 118 7.03 17.92 21.90
C ARG A 118 6.86 16.43 21.63
N VAL A 119 5.76 16.01 21.00
CA VAL A 119 5.53 14.60 20.61
C VAL A 119 6.62 14.11 19.67
N ILE A 120 6.96 14.88 18.64
CA ILE A 120 8.03 14.53 17.69
C ILE A 120 9.38 14.38 18.40
N GLN A 121 9.61 15.14 19.48
CA GLN A 121 10.84 15.07 20.27
C GLN A 121 10.88 13.86 21.23
N LEU A 122 9.77 13.15 21.43
CA LEU A 122 9.76 11.98 22.32
C LEU A 122 10.68 10.87 21.75
N PRO A 123 11.62 10.32 22.56
CA PRO A 123 12.54 9.28 22.09
C PRO A 123 11.85 8.03 21.54
N ALA A 124 10.67 7.70 22.07
CA ALA A 124 9.84 6.59 21.59
C ALA A 124 9.30 6.87 20.18
N VAL A 125 8.81 8.08 19.93
CA VAL A 125 8.28 8.53 18.63
C VAL A 125 9.39 8.60 17.59
N ILE A 126 10.56 9.18 17.92
CA ILE A 126 11.71 9.20 17.01
C ILE A 126 12.17 7.79 16.66
N SER A 127 12.27 6.90 17.66
CA SER A 127 12.65 5.50 17.45
C SER A 127 11.67 4.79 16.52
N TYR A 128 10.37 5.04 16.70
CA TYR A 128 9.32 4.46 15.88
C TYR A 128 9.26 5.06 14.47
N ALA A 129 9.46 6.37 14.32
CA ALA A 129 9.56 7.05 13.04
C ALA A 129 10.66 6.44 12.16
N VAL A 130 11.85 6.21 12.74
CA VAL A 130 12.94 5.51 12.03
C VAL A 130 12.51 4.11 11.58
N ILE A 131 11.78 3.37 12.42
CA ILE A 131 11.29 2.03 12.10
C ILE A 131 10.33 2.08 10.90
N ILE A 132 9.27 2.89 10.95
CA ILE A 132 8.27 2.93 9.87
C ILE A 132 8.83 3.51 8.56
N LEU A 133 9.81 4.41 8.64
CA LEU A 133 10.50 4.95 7.46
C LEU A 133 11.39 3.93 6.76
N THR A 134 11.92 2.94 7.49
CA THR A 134 12.94 2.01 6.94
C THR A 134 12.45 0.56 6.78
N ALA A 135 11.37 0.17 7.47
CA ALA A 135 10.88 -1.22 7.48
C ALA A 135 10.48 -1.75 6.10
N LYS A 136 10.04 -0.88 5.19
CA LYS A 136 9.50 -1.28 3.88
C LYS A 136 10.56 -1.38 2.76
N VAL A 137 11.80 -0.96 3.02
CA VAL A 137 12.90 -1.02 2.04
C VAL A 137 13.13 -2.44 1.54
N GLY A 138 12.95 -3.44 2.41
CA GLY A 138 13.16 -4.84 2.02
C GLY A 138 12.15 -5.40 1.03
N PHE A 139 11.06 -4.68 0.75
CA PHE A 139 9.99 -5.11 -0.15
C PHE A 139 9.84 -4.20 -1.38
N SER A 140 10.66 -3.14 -1.50
CA SER A 140 10.44 -2.08 -2.50
C SER A 140 10.47 -2.60 -3.93
N ALA A 141 11.49 -3.40 -4.28
CA ALA A 141 11.60 -4.02 -5.60
C ALA A 141 10.41 -4.96 -5.88
N ALA A 142 10.07 -5.81 -4.91
CA ALA A 142 8.96 -6.75 -5.04
C ALA A 142 7.60 -6.05 -5.24
N ASP A 143 7.32 -5.00 -4.47
CA ASP A 143 6.03 -4.30 -4.51
C ASP A 143 5.94 -3.32 -5.70
N SER A 144 7.06 -2.73 -6.13
CA SER A 144 7.05 -1.65 -7.14
C SER A 144 7.40 -2.11 -8.55
N LEU A 145 8.25 -3.15 -8.71
CA LEU A 145 8.79 -3.55 -10.02
C LEU A 145 8.13 -4.80 -10.60
N THR A 146 7.68 -5.74 -9.77
CA THR A 146 7.17 -7.04 -10.24
C THR A 146 6.03 -6.91 -11.24
N GLY A 147 5.06 -6.02 -10.97
CA GLY A 147 3.94 -5.78 -11.89
C GLY A 147 4.39 -5.24 -13.24
N LEU A 148 5.35 -4.30 -13.25
CA LEU A 148 5.94 -3.77 -14.48
C LEU A 148 6.71 -4.86 -15.24
N LYS A 149 7.50 -5.67 -14.56
CA LYS A 149 8.29 -6.74 -15.17
C LYS A 149 7.43 -7.86 -15.78
N LEU A 150 6.29 -8.18 -15.16
CA LEU A 150 5.32 -9.10 -15.76
C LEU A 150 4.72 -8.52 -17.05
N ILE A 151 4.44 -7.20 -17.08
CA ILE A 151 3.98 -6.51 -18.29
C ILE A 151 5.05 -6.51 -19.37
N GLU A 152 6.30 -6.20 -19.03
CA GLU A 152 7.45 -6.24 -19.95
C GLU A 152 7.67 -7.65 -20.53
N SER A 153 7.40 -8.69 -19.74
CA SER A 153 7.46 -10.10 -20.17
C SER A 153 6.29 -10.50 -21.08
N GLY A 154 5.36 -9.58 -21.36
CA GLY A 154 4.25 -9.75 -22.31
C GLY A 154 2.88 -9.93 -21.66
N MET A 155 2.77 -9.92 -20.33
CA MET A 155 1.46 -10.01 -19.67
C MET A 155 0.63 -8.76 -19.95
N GLN A 156 -0.60 -8.96 -20.43
CA GLN A 156 -1.50 -7.85 -20.69
C GLN A 156 -1.89 -7.16 -19.37
N LYS A 157 -1.87 -5.83 -19.36
CA LYS A 157 -2.27 -5.01 -18.20
C LYS A 157 -3.68 -5.36 -17.69
N GLN A 158 -4.58 -5.70 -18.61
CA GLN A 158 -5.95 -6.12 -18.29
C GLN A 158 -5.97 -7.42 -17.47
N THR A 159 -5.13 -8.39 -17.78
CA THR A 159 -5.05 -9.67 -17.05
C THR A 159 -4.58 -9.46 -15.61
N LEU A 160 -3.57 -8.60 -15.40
CA LEU A 160 -3.13 -8.24 -14.05
C LEU A 160 -4.23 -7.51 -13.27
N ALA A 161 -4.99 -6.62 -13.92
CA ALA A 161 -6.13 -5.96 -13.28
C ALA A 161 -7.24 -6.95 -12.90
N LEU A 162 -7.48 -7.98 -13.71
CA LEU A 162 -8.45 -9.04 -13.40
C LEU A 162 -8.06 -9.84 -12.15
N PHE A 163 -6.77 -9.99 -11.83
CA PHE A 163 -6.35 -10.64 -10.58
C PHE A 163 -6.73 -9.86 -9.32
N ALA A 164 -7.02 -8.57 -9.41
CA ALA A 164 -7.53 -7.82 -8.28
C ALA A 164 -8.93 -8.32 -7.88
N ILE A 165 -9.77 -8.74 -8.85
CA ILE A 165 -11.18 -9.10 -8.63
C ILE A 165 -11.37 -10.23 -7.60
N PRO A 166 -10.70 -11.40 -7.72
CA PRO A 166 -10.82 -12.47 -6.72
C PRO A 166 -10.23 -12.09 -5.36
N MET A 167 -9.37 -11.06 -5.29
CA MET A 167 -8.71 -10.68 -4.05
C MET A 167 -9.56 -9.78 -3.16
N ILE A 168 -10.55 -9.07 -3.70
CA ILE A 168 -11.37 -8.15 -2.88
C ILE A 168 -12.08 -8.83 -1.71
N PRO A 169 -12.76 -9.98 -1.87
CA PRO A 169 -13.36 -10.66 -0.72
C PRO A 169 -12.31 -10.99 0.33
N ILE A 170 -11.12 -11.44 -0.10
CA ILE A 170 -9.99 -11.73 0.76
C ILE A 170 -9.52 -10.46 1.48
N GLN A 171 -9.39 -9.33 0.78
CA GLN A 171 -8.96 -8.04 1.34
C GLN A 171 -9.98 -7.40 2.30
N ILE A 172 -11.27 -7.68 2.15
CA ILE A 172 -12.32 -7.23 3.09
C ILE A 172 -12.34 -8.12 4.34
N VAL A 173 -12.22 -9.44 4.16
CA VAL A 173 -12.30 -10.41 5.26
C VAL A 173 -11.01 -10.47 6.08
N LEU A 174 -9.84 -10.34 5.44
CA LEU A 174 -8.53 -10.43 6.10
C LEU A 174 -8.38 -9.45 7.28
N PRO A 175 -8.63 -8.13 7.12
CA PRO A 175 -8.53 -7.20 8.23
C PRO A 175 -9.42 -7.56 9.42
N LEU A 176 -10.63 -8.09 9.18
CA LEU A 176 -11.55 -8.52 10.24
C LEU A 176 -11.06 -9.75 11.01
N ILE A 177 -10.30 -10.63 10.34
CA ILE A 177 -9.66 -11.79 10.98
C ILE A 177 -8.41 -11.34 11.73
N ILE A 178 -7.56 -10.54 11.09
CA ILE A 178 -6.29 -10.04 11.63
C ILE A 178 -6.51 -9.10 12.82
N SER A 179 -7.61 -8.34 12.83
CA SER A 179 -7.97 -7.44 13.93
C SER A 179 -8.08 -8.18 15.26
N LYS A 180 -8.56 -9.43 15.26
CA LYS A 180 -8.64 -10.26 16.48
C LYS A 180 -7.27 -10.55 17.09
N PHE A 181 -6.24 -10.60 16.27
CA PHE A 181 -4.85 -10.85 16.71
C PHE A 181 -4.09 -9.56 17.02
N THR A 182 -4.56 -8.42 16.53
CA THR A 182 -3.91 -7.10 16.69
C THR A 182 -4.60 -6.21 17.73
N ALA A 183 -5.85 -6.50 18.10
CA ALA A 183 -6.57 -5.83 19.19
C ALA A 183 -6.01 -6.14 20.60
N GLY A 184 -5.02 -7.05 20.70
CA GLY A 184 -4.34 -7.36 21.95
C GLY A 184 -3.31 -6.31 22.38
N PRO A 185 -2.62 -6.53 23.51
CA PRO A 185 -1.68 -5.55 24.06
C PRO A 185 -0.38 -5.37 23.25
N LYS A 186 -0.12 -6.24 22.26
CA LYS A 186 1.16 -6.31 21.53
C LYS A 186 0.96 -6.42 20.01
N PRO A 187 0.35 -5.43 19.34
CA PRO A 187 0.07 -5.46 17.90
C PRO A 187 1.33 -5.63 17.04
N MET A 188 2.47 -5.04 17.44
CA MET A 188 3.71 -5.12 16.65
C MET A 188 4.34 -6.51 16.60
N ASN A 189 3.91 -7.45 17.45
CA ASN A 189 4.35 -8.83 17.34
C ASN A 189 3.82 -9.50 16.06
N VAL A 190 2.62 -9.16 15.61
CA VAL A 190 2.04 -9.66 14.34
C VAL A 190 2.83 -9.08 13.16
N PHE A 191 3.16 -7.79 13.20
CA PHE A 191 4.05 -7.14 12.22
C PHE A 191 5.39 -7.88 12.07
N LEU A 192 6.07 -8.17 13.18
CA LEU A 192 7.37 -8.86 13.16
C LEU A 192 7.27 -10.31 12.67
N ARG A 193 6.16 -11.01 12.92
CA ARG A 193 5.95 -12.38 12.43
C ARG A 193 5.67 -12.42 10.93
N ALA A 194 4.97 -11.42 10.40
CA ALA A 194 4.67 -11.33 8.97
C ALA A 194 5.88 -10.91 8.13
N MET A 195 6.83 -10.16 8.71
CA MET A 195 7.96 -9.59 7.97
C MET A 195 8.88 -10.63 7.29
N PRO A 196 9.39 -11.69 7.96
CA PRO A 196 10.22 -12.70 7.30
C PRO A 196 9.48 -13.38 6.14
N PHE A 197 8.20 -13.67 6.32
CA PHE A 197 7.37 -14.27 5.27
C PHE A 197 7.24 -13.34 4.06
N ARG A 198 7.01 -12.04 4.29
CA ARG A 198 6.94 -11.04 3.24
C ARG A 198 8.27 -10.89 2.49
N LEU A 199 9.42 -11.02 3.17
CA LEU A 199 10.74 -10.99 2.51
C LEU A 199 10.93 -12.20 1.58
N MET A 200 10.54 -13.39 2.03
CA MET A 200 10.62 -14.60 1.21
C MET A 200 9.72 -14.53 -0.03
N LEU A 201 8.54 -13.91 0.09
CA LEU A 201 7.66 -13.67 -1.06
C LEU A 201 8.28 -12.74 -2.12
N GLY A 202 9.20 -11.85 -1.73
CA GLY A 202 9.96 -11.05 -2.69
C GLY A 202 10.82 -11.92 -3.62
N LEU A 203 11.49 -12.93 -3.08
CA LEU A 203 12.23 -13.91 -3.87
C LEU A 203 11.31 -14.79 -4.73
N LEU A 204 10.15 -15.16 -4.19
CA LEU A 204 9.13 -15.89 -4.96
C LEU A 204 8.66 -15.08 -6.17
N TYR A 205 8.42 -13.78 -6.02
CA TYR A 205 8.04 -12.93 -7.15
C TYR A 205 9.15 -12.77 -8.17
N ALA A 206 10.40 -12.61 -7.73
CA ALA A 206 11.54 -12.64 -8.64
C ALA A 206 11.58 -13.95 -9.43
N PHE A 207 11.37 -15.09 -8.77
CA PHE A 207 11.28 -16.40 -9.43
C PHE A 207 10.10 -16.49 -10.41
N ILE A 208 8.92 -15.97 -10.07
CA ILE A 208 7.75 -15.94 -10.95
C ILE A 208 8.00 -15.11 -12.21
N VAL A 209 8.66 -13.95 -12.08
CA VAL A 209 9.03 -13.12 -13.22
C VAL A 209 10.02 -13.86 -14.12
N TRP A 210 11.02 -14.52 -13.55
CA TRP A 210 11.94 -15.36 -14.31
C TRP A 210 11.19 -16.49 -15.05
N LEU A 211 10.28 -17.17 -14.35
CA LEU A 211 9.49 -18.25 -14.91
C LEU A 211 8.59 -17.79 -16.06
N SER A 212 8.11 -16.55 -16.02
CA SER A 212 7.30 -15.98 -17.11
C SER A 212 8.02 -16.03 -18.45
N SER A 213 9.32 -15.71 -18.48
CA SER A 213 10.14 -15.75 -19.70
C SER A 213 10.31 -17.17 -20.26
N GLN A 214 10.29 -18.19 -19.38
CA GLN A 214 10.51 -19.59 -19.76
C GLN A 214 9.23 -20.29 -20.23
N VAL A 215 8.09 -19.88 -19.66
CA VAL A 215 6.79 -20.55 -19.81
C VAL A 215 5.94 -19.90 -20.90
N GLN A 216 6.37 -18.79 -21.46
CA GLN A 216 5.67 -18.10 -22.53
C GLN A 216 5.63 -18.95 -23.81
N GLU A 217 4.44 -19.45 -24.16
CA GLU A 217 4.22 -20.29 -25.36
C GLU A 217 4.20 -19.44 -26.64
N THR A 218 3.58 -18.27 -26.57
CA THR A 218 3.52 -17.26 -27.64
C THR A 218 3.60 -15.88 -27.00
N LYS A 219 4.09 -14.85 -27.71
CA LYS A 219 4.17 -13.49 -27.17
C LYS A 219 2.84 -13.07 -26.53
N GLY A 220 2.85 -12.89 -25.22
CA GLY A 220 1.72 -12.49 -24.39
C GLY A 220 0.70 -13.58 -24.00
N ASN A 221 0.90 -14.83 -24.41
CA ASN A 221 0.07 -15.96 -23.99
C ASN A 221 0.84 -16.86 -23.02
N PHE A 222 0.24 -17.08 -21.85
CA PHE A 222 0.76 -17.95 -20.80
C PHE A 222 -0.24 -19.09 -20.51
N PRO A 223 0.25 -20.26 -20.11
CA PRO A 223 -0.61 -21.38 -19.74
C PRO A 223 -1.36 -21.11 -18.43
N THR A 224 -2.53 -21.73 -18.29
CA THR A 224 -3.45 -21.50 -17.17
C THR A 224 -2.82 -21.73 -15.79
N TYR A 225 -1.91 -22.70 -15.67
CA TYR A 225 -1.22 -22.98 -14.40
C TYR A 225 -0.35 -21.80 -13.94
N PHE A 226 0.21 -21.02 -14.87
CA PHE A 226 1.04 -19.87 -14.55
C PHE A 226 0.19 -18.73 -13.97
N TYR A 227 -1.00 -18.48 -14.54
CA TYR A 227 -1.95 -17.53 -13.97
C TYR A 227 -2.45 -17.96 -12.59
N ALA A 228 -2.72 -19.26 -12.39
CA ALA A 228 -3.09 -19.80 -11.08
C ALA A 228 -1.96 -19.62 -10.05
N LEU A 229 -0.71 -19.83 -10.45
CA LEU A 229 0.47 -19.61 -9.60
C LEU A 229 0.57 -18.14 -9.17
N ILE A 230 0.45 -17.19 -10.11
CA ILE A 230 0.47 -15.75 -9.80
C ILE A 230 -0.66 -15.42 -8.83
N LEU A 231 -1.89 -15.85 -9.12
CA LEU A 231 -3.05 -15.56 -8.27
C LEU A 231 -2.88 -16.09 -6.84
N CYS A 232 -2.40 -17.32 -6.68
CA CYS A 232 -2.11 -17.92 -5.38
C CYS A 232 -0.99 -17.19 -4.64
N SER A 233 0.11 -16.87 -5.33
CA SER A 233 1.22 -16.12 -4.73
C SER A 233 0.78 -14.71 -4.28
N TYR A 234 -0.07 -14.06 -5.07
CA TYR A 234 -0.65 -12.77 -4.75
C TYR A 234 -1.58 -12.85 -3.54
N ALA A 235 -2.47 -13.84 -3.47
CA ALA A 235 -3.31 -14.07 -2.31
C ALA A 235 -2.49 -14.23 -1.03
N ILE A 236 -1.40 -15.00 -1.09
CA ILE A 236 -0.48 -15.20 0.02
C ILE A 236 0.21 -13.89 0.43
N HIS A 237 0.67 -13.10 -0.54
CA HIS A 237 1.25 -11.78 -0.30
C HIS A 237 0.28 -10.81 0.37
N GLN A 238 -1.00 -10.81 -0.05
CA GLN A 238 -2.04 -9.99 0.58
C GLN A 238 -2.15 -10.29 2.08
N VAL A 239 -2.12 -11.56 2.49
CA VAL A 239 -2.15 -11.93 3.93
C VAL A 239 -0.99 -11.28 4.70
N ALA A 240 0.23 -11.34 4.15
CA ALA A 240 1.42 -10.78 4.78
C ALA A 240 1.34 -9.24 4.85
N LEU A 241 0.94 -8.61 3.75
CA LEU A 241 0.82 -7.17 3.61
C LEU A 241 -0.21 -6.58 4.58
N TYR A 242 -1.42 -7.16 4.61
CA TYR A 242 -2.48 -6.72 5.51
C TYR A 242 -2.16 -7.03 6.98
N SER A 243 -1.47 -8.13 7.26
CA SER A 243 -1.01 -8.42 8.63
C SER A 243 -0.10 -7.32 9.16
N MET A 244 0.84 -6.84 8.35
CA MET A 244 1.71 -5.72 8.72
C MET A 244 0.93 -4.40 8.82
N PHE A 245 0.07 -4.10 7.85
CA PHE A 245 -0.68 -2.84 7.80
C PHE A 245 -1.63 -2.68 9.00
N VAL A 246 -2.49 -3.67 9.25
CA VAL A 246 -3.46 -3.64 10.36
C VAL A 246 -2.75 -3.57 11.71
N SER A 247 -1.63 -4.29 11.87
CA SER A 247 -0.81 -4.21 13.08
C SER A 247 -0.26 -2.81 13.32
N GLN A 248 0.23 -2.16 12.26
CA GLN A 248 0.77 -0.81 12.33
C GLN A 248 -0.30 0.21 12.73
N MET A 249 -1.47 0.13 12.10
CA MET A 249 -2.59 1.03 12.40
C MET A 249 -3.15 0.79 13.81
N ALA A 250 -3.24 -0.47 14.26
CA ALA A 250 -3.61 -0.79 15.64
C ALA A 250 -2.61 -0.22 16.64
N PHE A 251 -1.30 -0.23 16.33
CA PHE A 251 -0.29 0.40 17.17
C PHE A 251 -0.42 1.92 17.16
N HIS A 252 -0.65 2.57 16.01
CA HIS A 252 -0.90 4.02 15.93
C HIS A 252 -2.09 4.44 16.82
N ALA A 253 -3.22 3.74 16.70
CA ALA A 253 -4.40 4.00 17.52
C ALA A 253 -4.14 3.80 19.02
N LYS A 254 -3.28 2.85 19.39
CA LYS A 254 -2.90 2.58 20.79
C LYS A 254 -2.00 3.67 21.39
N ILE A 255 -1.02 4.18 20.65
CA ILE A 255 -0.02 5.14 21.17
C ILE A 255 -0.44 6.61 21.04
N SER A 256 -1.44 6.90 20.21
CA SER A 256 -1.92 8.26 20.01
C SER A 256 -2.71 8.74 21.24
N ASP A 257 -2.30 9.87 21.81
CA ASP A 257 -2.97 10.46 22.97
C ASP A 257 -4.35 11.01 22.57
N PRO A 258 -5.46 10.63 23.22
CA PRO A 258 -6.80 11.10 22.84
C PRO A 258 -6.94 12.63 22.75
N ALA A 259 -6.23 13.40 23.59
CA ALA A 259 -6.26 14.86 23.58
C ALA A 259 -5.78 15.49 22.25
N ILE A 260 -4.82 14.85 21.58
CA ILE A 260 -4.27 15.27 20.27
C ILE A 260 -4.30 14.12 19.27
N GLY A 261 -5.27 13.22 19.41
CA GLY A 261 -5.25 11.90 18.77
C GLY A 261 -5.27 12.00 17.25
N GLY A 262 -6.10 12.90 16.71
CA GLY A 262 -6.17 13.14 15.26
C GLY A 262 -4.84 13.62 14.69
N THR A 263 -4.24 14.68 15.26
CA THR A 263 -2.96 15.24 14.80
C THR A 263 -1.81 14.24 14.93
N TYR A 264 -1.75 13.50 16.03
CA TYR A 264 -0.72 12.50 16.27
C TYR A 264 -0.85 11.29 15.33
N MET A 265 -2.06 10.75 15.16
CA MET A 265 -2.31 9.66 14.22
C MET A 265 -1.96 10.06 12.79
N THR A 266 -2.27 11.30 12.40
CA THR A 266 -1.91 11.88 11.10
C THR A 266 -0.40 11.95 10.89
N LEU A 267 0.36 12.40 11.90
CA LEU A 267 1.83 12.43 11.84
C LEU A 267 2.39 11.03 11.57
N LEU A 268 1.92 10.03 12.32
CA LEU A 268 2.37 8.65 12.19
C LEU A 268 1.98 8.04 10.84
N ASN A 269 0.77 8.30 10.35
CA ASN A 269 0.31 7.88 9.02
C ASN A 269 1.14 8.54 7.91
N THR A 270 1.46 9.82 8.05
CA THR A 270 2.31 10.55 7.12
C THR A 270 3.70 9.92 7.03
N LEU A 271 4.33 9.63 8.17
CA LEU A 271 5.63 8.95 8.22
C LEU A 271 5.57 7.54 7.61
N ALA A 272 4.49 6.79 7.85
CA ALA A 272 4.31 5.46 7.31
C ALA A 272 4.06 5.42 5.79
N ASN A 273 3.36 6.44 5.26
CA ASN A 273 3.14 6.63 3.82
C ASN A 273 4.46 7.03 3.15
N LEU A 274 5.18 7.99 3.74
CA LEU A 274 6.51 8.36 3.27
C LEU A 274 7.46 7.16 3.25
N GLY A 275 7.47 6.37 4.32
CA GLY A 275 8.25 5.14 4.45
C GLY A 275 7.91 4.05 3.42
N GLY A 276 6.75 4.12 2.76
CA GLY A 276 6.42 3.25 1.63
C GLY A 276 6.79 3.84 0.27
N ASN A 277 6.65 5.16 0.11
CA ASN A 277 6.86 5.83 -1.17
C ASN A 277 8.34 6.04 -1.50
N TRP A 278 9.16 6.51 -0.56
CA TRP A 278 10.56 6.80 -0.87
C TRP A 278 11.35 5.54 -1.30
N PRO A 279 11.18 4.34 -0.69
CA PRO A 279 11.88 3.16 -1.15
C PRO A 279 11.40 2.71 -2.54
N ALA A 280 10.11 2.86 -2.83
CA ALA A 280 9.54 2.55 -4.14
C ALA A 280 10.11 3.45 -5.24
N THR A 281 10.22 4.75 -4.98
CA THR A 281 10.83 5.71 -5.91
C THR A 281 12.31 5.39 -6.16
N VAL A 282 13.07 5.09 -5.10
CA VAL A 282 14.48 4.70 -5.23
C VAL A 282 14.62 3.39 -6.00
N ALA A 283 13.76 2.41 -5.75
CA ALA A 283 13.74 1.14 -6.48
C ALA A 283 13.52 1.33 -7.98
N LEU A 284 12.48 2.08 -8.35
CA LEU A 284 12.18 2.42 -9.75
C LEU A 284 13.32 3.16 -10.44
N TRP A 285 14.08 3.98 -9.72
CA TRP A 285 15.23 4.68 -10.28
C TRP A 285 16.48 3.78 -10.40
N LEU A 286 16.74 2.93 -9.40
CA LEU A 286 17.92 2.05 -9.37
C LEU A 286 17.86 0.94 -10.42
N VAL A 287 16.66 0.41 -10.73
CA VAL A 287 16.52 -0.71 -11.67
C VAL A 287 17.12 -0.38 -13.05
N GLU A 288 16.98 0.86 -13.52
CA GLU A 288 17.52 1.30 -14.80
C GLU A 288 19.05 1.31 -14.78
N GLY A 289 19.66 1.86 -13.73
CA GLY A 289 21.12 1.90 -13.56
C GLY A 289 21.76 0.53 -13.32
N LEU A 290 21.00 -0.43 -12.78
CA LEU A 290 21.45 -1.81 -12.57
C LEU A 290 21.22 -2.72 -13.79
N THR A 291 20.45 -2.27 -14.78
CA THR A 291 20.12 -3.07 -15.96
C THR A 291 21.19 -2.92 -17.04
N TRP A 292 21.75 -4.05 -17.48
CA TRP A 292 22.75 -4.08 -18.54
C TRP A 292 22.16 -4.61 -19.85
N LYS A 293 22.27 -3.80 -20.91
CA LYS A 293 21.79 -4.14 -22.25
C LYS A 293 22.95 -4.08 -23.25
N SER A 294 23.09 -5.13 -24.04
CA SER A 294 24.10 -5.25 -25.10
C SER A 294 23.44 -5.11 -26.47
N CYS A 295 24.15 -4.53 -27.44
CA CYS A 295 23.70 -4.53 -28.83
C CYS A 295 24.10 -5.85 -29.49
N HIS A 296 23.13 -6.66 -29.91
CA HIS A 296 23.38 -7.85 -30.71
C HIS A 296 23.27 -7.51 -32.20
N GLY A 297 24.33 -7.75 -32.98
CA GLY A 297 24.39 -7.42 -34.41
C GLY A 297 24.97 -6.04 -34.73
N GLY A 298 25.46 -5.30 -33.72
CA GLY A 298 26.18 -4.03 -33.90
C GLY A 298 27.13 -3.77 -32.73
N PRO A 299 28.09 -2.83 -32.87
CA PRO A 299 28.99 -2.47 -31.79
C PRO A 299 28.31 -1.52 -30.79
N GLY A 300 28.47 -1.77 -29.49
CA GLY A 300 28.05 -0.85 -28.42
C GLY A 300 27.17 -1.49 -27.35
N GLN A 301 26.79 -0.67 -26.37
CA GLN A 301 25.81 -1.00 -25.33
C GLN A 301 24.48 -0.32 -25.66
N CYS A 302 23.42 -0.66 -24.93
CA CYS A 302 22.12 0.02 -25.01
C CYS A 302 21.70 0.56 -23.63
N ALA A 303 22.60 1.30 -22.97
CA ALA A 303 22.32 1.84 -21.63
C ALA A 303 21.50 3.13 -21.70
N SER A 304 21.69 3.95 -22.73
CA SER A 304 20.90 5.16 -22.98
C SER A 304 19.97 5.04 -24.19
N THR A 305 18.98 5.94 -24.28
CA THR A 305 18.11 6.05 -25.46
C THR A 305 18.90 6.33 -26.74
N ALA A 306 19.91 7.20 -26.66
CA ALA A 306 20.81 7.52 -27.79
C ALA A 306 21.61 6.29 -28.26
N GLU A 307 22.10 5.47 -27.33
CA GLU A 307 22.79 4.23 -27.64
C GLU A 307 21.86 3.14 -28.22
N THR A 308 20.63 3.09 -27.72
CA THR A 308 19.58 2.21 -28.25
C THR A 308 19.25 2.56 -29.70
N GLU A 309 19.13 3.87 -30.00
CA GLU A 309 18.94 4.38 -31.37
C GLU A 309 20.15 4.11 -32.27
N ALA A 310 21.37 4.24 -31.75
CA ALA A 310 22.59 3.92 -32.50
C ALA A 310 22.68 2.43 -32.86
N CYS A 311 22.36 1.54 -31.91
CA CYS A 311 22.33 0.09 -32.13
C CYS A 311 21.27 -0.31 -33.18
N THR A 312 20.05 0.21 -33.05
CA THR A 312 18.95 -0.07 -33.99
C THR A 312 19.21 0.51 -35.38
N SER A 313 19.84 1.69 -35.46
CA SER A 313 20.28 2.29 -36.74
C SER A 313 21.38 1.49 -37.44
N ALA A 314 22.21 0.77 -36.68
CA ALA A 314 23.22 -0.15 -37.20
C ALA A 314 22.64 -1.52 -37.61
N GLY A 315 21.31 -1.72 -37.51
CA GLY A 315 20.64 -2.99 -37.80
C GLY A 315 20.74 -4.02 -36.67
N GLY A 316 21.24 -3.62 -35.50
CA GLY A 316 21.31 -4.45 -34.31
C GLY A 316 20.01 -4.43 -33.50
N ASN A 317 19.88 -5.38 -32.57
CA ASN A 317 18.77 -5.43 -31.62
C ASN A 317 19.32 -5.37 -30.19
N CYS A 318 18.74 -4.53 -29.34
CA CYS A 318 19.16 -4.41 -27.95
C CYS A 318 18.58 -5.56 -27.13
N GLN A 319 19.46 -6.37 -26.56
CA GLN A 319 19.09 -7.49 -25.71
C GLN A 319 19.54 -7.20 -24.27
N THR A 320 18.64 -7.44 -23.31
CA THR A 320 18.98 -7.34 -21.89
C THR A 320 19.75 -8.59 -21.47
N GLU A 321 21.00 -8.40 -21.05
CA GLU A 321 21.87 -9.49 -20.57
C GLU A 321 21.65 -9.72 -19.07
N ILE A 322 21.57 -8.63 -18.32
CA ILE A 322 21.36 -8.63 -16.87
C ILE A 322 20.24 -7.65 -16.55
N ASP A 323 19.13 -8.17 -16.05
CA ASP A 323 18.02 -7.33 -15.59
C ASP A 323 18.27 -6.90 -14.14
N GLY A 324 18.34 -5.58 -13.93
CA GLY A 324 18.57 -4.97 -12.62
C GLY A 324 17.54 -5.40 -11.57
N TYR A 325 16.34 -5.79 -12.00
CA TYR A 325 15.27 -6.24 -11.10
C TYR A 325 15.68 -7.45 -10.24
N TYR A 326 16.43 -8.41 -10.78
CA TYR A 326 16.83 -9.60 -10.00
C TYR A 326 17.90 -9.25 -8.97
N ILE A 327 18.86 -8.41 -9.35
CA ILE A 327 19.91 -7.91 -8.45
C ILE A 327 19.25 -7.10 -7.33
N GLU A 328 18.38 -6.18 -7.69
CA GLU A 328 17.70 -5.30 -6.74
C GLU A 328 16.77 -6.08 -5.80
N SER A 329 15.99 -7.04 -6.32
CA SER A 329 15.15 -7.92 -5.51
C SER A 329 15.95 -8.69 -4.46
N PHE A 330 17.12 -9.21 -4.85
CA PHE A 330 18.02 -9.89 -3.92
C PHE A 330 18.59 -8.92 -2.87
N LEU A 331 19.07 -7.73 -3.29
CA LEU A 331 19.60 -6.71 -2.39
C LEU A 331 18.55 -6.21 -1.39
N CYS A 332 17.31 -5.93 -1.84
CA CYS A 332 16.19 -5.57 -0.98
C CYS A 332 15.95 -6.65 0.09
N VAL A 333 15.92 -7.93 -0.28
CA VAL A 333 15.72 -9.01 0.69
C VAL A 333 16.86 -9.07 1.71
N VAL A 334 18.12 -8.94 1.27
CA VAL A 334 19.28 -8.90 2.18
C VAL A 334 19.21 -7.72 3.15
N ILE A 335 18.91 -6.51 2.64
CA ILE A 335 18.70 -5.31 3.45
C ILE A 335 17.55 -5.52 4.44
N GLY A 336 16.45 -6.12 4.00
CA GLY A 336 15.30 -6.44 4.83
C GLY A 336 15.60 -7.44 5.94
N ILE A 337 16.41 -8.48 5.67
CA ILE A 337 16.88 -9.44 6.68
C ILE A 337 17.76 -8.72 7.70
N PHE A 338 18.73 -7.92 7.26
CA PHE A 338 19.58 -7.15 8.16
C PHE A 338 18.76 -6.19 9.03
N TRP A 339 17.82 -5.47 8.41
CA TRP A 339 16.90 -4.59 9.12
C TRP A 339 16.10 -5.35 10.17
N PHE A 340 15.55 -6.52 9.83
CA PHE A 340 14.78 -7.34 10.74
C PHE A 340 15.62 -7.77 11.95
N LEU A 341 16.84 -8.25 11.72
CA LEU A 341 17.77 -8.65 12.77
C LEU A 341 18.14 -7.47 13.68
N TRP A 342 18.38 -6.30 13.10
CA TRP A 342 18.77 -5.09 13.81
C TRP A 342 17.64 -4.45 14.63
N ARG A 343 16.43 -4.35 14.07
CA ARG A 343 15.32 -3.58 14.66
C ARG A 343 14.27 -4.42 15.39
N GLN A 344 14.19 -5.74 15.20
CA GLN A 344 13.15 -6.56 15.85
C GLN A 344 13.10 -6.40 17.38
N LYS A 345 14.27 -6.29 18.05
CA LYS A 345 14.33 -6.12 19.50
C LYS A 345 13.77 -4.76 19.91
N ARG A 346 14.10 -3.72 19.15
CA ARG A 346 13.62 -2.35 19.40
C ARG A 346 12.12 -2.24 19.18
N VAL A 347 11.59 -2.84 18.12
CA VAL A 347 10.13 -2.90 17.86
C VAL A 347 9.40 -3.56 19.05
N ARG A 348 9.91 -4.70 19.55
CA ARG A 348 9.31 -5.37 20.73
C ARG A 348 9.42 -4.55 22.01
N GLN A 349 10.49 -3.75 22.17
CA GLN A 349 10.63 -2.84 23.31
C GLN A 349 9.60 -1.72 23.25
N LEU A 350 9.46 -1.06 22.08
CA LEU A 350 8.50 0.03 21.88
C LEU A 350 7.05 -0.44 22.12
N ASP A 351 6.70 -1.64 21.65
CA ASP A 351 5.37 -2.22 21.85
C ASP A 351 5.01 -2.49 23.33
N ARG A 352 6.03 -2.61 24.19
CA ARG A 352 5.90 -2.86 25.62
C ARG A 352 6.01 -1.60 26.48
N LEU A 353 6.35 -0.45 25.90
CA LEU A 353 6.46 0.80 26.66
C LEU A 353 5.09 1.17 27.26
N PRO A 354 5.07 1.74 28.48
CA PRO A 354 3.85 2.32 29.04
C PRO A 354 3.36 3.48 28.16
N LEU A 355 2.06 3.76 28.20
CA LEU A 355 1.46 4.82 27.38
C LEU A 355 2.05 6.20 27.71
N ASP A 356 2.50 6.42 28.94
CA ASP A 356 3.13 7.67 29.39
C ASP A 356 4.40 8.00 28.59
N ALA A 357 5.10 7.00 28.06
CA ALA A 357 6.27 7.21 27.21
C ALA A 357 5.93 7.77 25.81
N TRP A 358 4.64 7.79 25.46
CA TRP A 358 4.11 8.26 24.17
C TRP A 358 3.30 9.53 24.29
N LYS A 359 3.13 10.06 25.52
CA LYS A 359 2.31 11.23 25.83
C LYS A 359 3.17 12.37 26.36
N CYS A 360 2.71 13.59 26.19
CA CYS A 360 3.40 14.82 26.62
C CYS A 360 2.92 15.34 27.99
N SER A 361 2.13 14.55 28.73
CA SER A 361 1.57 14.88 30.05
C SER A 361 2.62 14.93 31.14
#